data_AF-A0A3M1SNF7-F1
#
_entry.id   AF-A0A3M1SNF7-F1
#
_cell.length_a   1.000
_cell.length_b   1.000
_cell.length_c   1.000
_cell.angle_alpha   90.00
_cell.angle_beta   90.00
_cell.angle_gamma   90.00
#
_symmetry.space_group_name_H-M   'P 1'
#
loop_
_entity.id
_entity.type
_entity.pdbx_description
1 polymer ?
#
loop_
_entity_poly.entity_id
_entity_poly.type
_entity_poly.pdbx_seq_one_letter_code
_entity_poly.pdbx_strand_id
1 'polypeptide(L)'
;MAKFIFVTGGVVSSLGKGIASAAIGALLEARGLKVTLQKLDPYINVDPGTLSPFQHGEVFVTDDGAETDLDLGHYERFTSIRTSQANNATTGRIYNNVITKERRGDYLGETVQVVPHITNEIKQTIKSVSNDFDVVIVEIGGTIGDIE
;
A
#
# COMPACT_ATOMS: atom_id res chain seq x y z
N MET A 1 6.15 15.90 11.51
CA MET A 1 5.03 15.42 10.66
C MET A 1 5.66 14.91 9.38
N ALA A 2 5.46 13.63 9.06
CA ALA A 2 6.04 13.02 7.87
C ALA A 2 5.58 13.74 6.59
N LYS A 3 6.45 13.79 5.59
CA LYS A 3 6.13 14.19 4.22
C LYS A 3 5.68 12.97 3.43
N PHE A 4 4.80 13.17 2.46
CA PHE A 4 4.29 12.09 1.61
C PHE A 4 4.73 12.32 0.16
N ILE A 5 5.30 11.28 -0.45
CA ILE A 5 5.60 11.24 -1.89
C ILE A 5 4.68 10.20 -2.49
N PHE A 6 3.78 10.61 -3.38
CA PHE A 6 2.91 9.69 -4.10
C PHE A 6 3.54 9.33 -5.45
N VAL A 7 3.74 8.05 -5.69
CA VAL A 7 4.24 7.51 -6.95
C VAL A 7 3.05 6.91 -7.70
N THR A 8 2.78 7.43 -8.90
CA THR A 8 1.68 7.00 -9.76
C THR A 8 2.22 6.56 -11.12
N GLY A 9 1.48 5.71 -11.84
CA GLY A 9 1.85 5.25 -13.17
C GLY A 9 0.89 5.72 -14.24
N GLY A 10 1.40 6.14 -15.39
CA GLY A 10 0.61 6.44 -16.57
C GLY A 10 1.03 5.57 -17.77
N VAL A 11 0.21 5.60 -18.82
CA VAL A 11 0.44 4.95 -20.12
C VAL A 11 0.29 3.43 -20.08
N VAL A 12 1.19 2.71 -19.41
CA VAL A 12 1.14 1.23 -19.29
C VAL A 12 1.63 0.77 -17.92
N SER A 13 1.15 -0.40 -17.48
CA SER A 13 1.70 -1.12 -16.33
C SER A 13 3.09 -1.69 -16.66
N SER A 14 3.85 -2.08 -15.63
CA SER A 14 5.20 -2.69 -15.75
C SER A 14 6.36 -1.78 -16.17
N LEU A 15 6.22 -0.46 -16.04
CA LEU A 15 7.33 0.51 -16.25
C LEU A 15 8.35 0.57 -15.10
N GLY A 16 8.23 -0.29 -14.09
CA GLY A 16 9.16 -0.35 -12.96
C GLY A 16 8.87 0.63 -11.82
N LYS A 17 7.59 0.88 -11.50
CA LYS A 17 7.18 1.74 -10.37
C LYS A 17 7.79 1.28 -9.04
N GLY A 18 7.66 0.01 -8.69
CA GLY A 18 8.25 -0.60 -7.49
C GLY A 18 9.74 -0.30 -7.31
N ILE A 19 10.54 -0.56 -8.35
CA ILE A 19 11.98 -0.31 -8.33
C ILE A 19 12.29 1.19 -8.23
N ALA A 20 11.56 2.05 -8.93
CA ALA A 20 11.75 3.49 -8.84
C ALA A 20 11.42 4.03 -7.44
N SER A 21 10.31 3.59 -6.84
CA SER A 21 9.92 3.92 -5.46
C SER A 21 11.00 3.50 -4.47
N ALA A 22 11.48 2.25 -4.58
CA ALA A 22 12.52 1.68 -3.73
C ALA A 22 13.86 2.45 -3.85
N ALA A 23 14.27 2.79 -5.08
CA ALA A 23 15.48 3.56 -5.34
C ALA A 23 15.41 4.99 -4.79
N ILE A 24 14.24 5.65 -4.91
CA ILE A 24 14.01 6.96 -4.27
C ILE A 24 14.16 6.84 -2.75
N GLY A 25 13.59 5.79 -2.15
CA GLY A 25 13.72 5.50 -0.72
C GLY A 25 15.18 5.38 -0.29
N ALA A 26 15.97 4.59 -1.02
CA ALA A 26 17.39 4.39 -0.75
C ALA A 26 18.20 5.70 -0.83
N LEU A 27 17.91 6.54 -1.83
CA LEU A 27 18.56 7.84 -1.98
C LEU A 27 18.23 8.81 -0.84
N LEU A 28 16.99 8.78 -0.34
CA LEU A 28 16.58 9.59 0.80
C LEU A 28 17.20 9.10 2.12
N GLU A 29 17.28 7.79 2.33
CA GLU A 29 18.02 7.21 3.47
C GLU A 29 19.51 7.57 3.43
N ALA A 30 20.14 7.54 2.24
CA ALA A 30 21.53 7.98 2.05
C ALA A 30 21.75 9.47 2.38
N ARG A 31 20.68 10.26 2.45
CA ARG A 31 20.69 11.66 2.91
C ARG A 31 20.35 11.81 4.40
N GLY A 32 20.24 10.70 5.13
CA GLY A 32 19.99 10.67 6.57
C GLY A 32 18.54 10.83 6.97
N LEU A 33 17.58 10.69 6.04
CA LEU A 33 16.15 10.73 6.35
C LEU A 33 15.64 9.36 6.75
N LYS A 34 14.72 9.31 7.72
CA LYS A 34 13.95 8.11 8.01
C LYS A 34 12.83 7.96 6.99
N VAL A 35 12.86 6.89 6.21
CA VAL A 35 11.89 6.65 5.13
C VAL A 35 11.11 5.37 5.42
N THR A 36 9.84 5.35 5.02
CA THR A 36 9.06 4.11 4.90
C THR A 36 8.33 4.10 3.56
N LEU A 37 8.00 2.91 3.08
CA LEU A 37 7.32 2.70 1.80
C LEU A 37 6.03 1.91 2.01
N GLN A 38 5.01 2.23 1.23
CA GLN A 38 3.72 1.56 1.26
C GLN A 38 3.22 1.34 -0.16
N LYS A 39 2.73 0.13 -0.44
CA LYS A 39 2.10 -0.26 -1.69
C LYS A 39 0.57 -0.29 -1.53
N LEU A 40 -0.13 0.40 -2.43
CA LEU A 40 -1.58 0.33 -2.60
C LEU A 40 -1.89 -0.47 -3.87
N ASP A 41 -2.42 -1.66 -3.71
CA ASP A 41 -2.81 -2.53 -4.81
C ASP A 41 -4.31 -2.42 -5.10
N PRO A 42 -4.72 -2.09 -6.34
CA PRO A 42 -6.13 -1.85 -6.64
C PRO A 42 -6.96 -3.13 -6.78
N TYR A 43 -6.37 -4.32 -6.66
CA TYR A 43 -7.08 -5.60 -6.79
C TYR A 43 -7.95 -5.94 -5.56
N ILE A 44 -8.99 -6.75 -5.80
CA ILE A 44 -10.03 -7.08 -4.82
C ILE A 44 -9.67 -8.23 -3.86
N ASN A 45 -8.58 -8.96 -4.09
CA ASN A 45 -8.08 -9.95 -3.12
C ASN A 45 -7.69 -9.21 -1.82
N VAL A 46 -8.03 -9.80 -0.66
CA VAL A 46 -7.70 -9.20 0.64
C VAL A 46 -6.19 -9.19 0.86
N ASP A 47 -5.52 -10.25 0.45
CA ASP A 47 -4.09 -10.45 0.41
C ASP A 47 -3.74 -11.28 -0.86
N PRO A 48 -2.47 -11.33 -1.27
CA PRO A 48 -2.07 -12.11 -2.44
C PRO A 48 -1.87 -13.61 -2.15
N GLY A 49 -2.13 -14.11 -0.93
CA GLY A 49 -1.94 -15.53 -0.58
C GLY A 49 -2.80 -16.51 -1.39
N THR A 50 -3.86 -15.99 -2.03
CA THR A 50 -4.74 -16.74 -2.95
C THR A 50 -4.36 -16.63 -4.43
N LEU A 51 -3.38 -15.79 -4.79
CA LEU A 51 -2.96 -15.59 -6.17
C LEU A 51 -2.01 -16.70 -6.63
N SER A 52 -2.07 -17.04 -7.91
CA SER A 52 -1.11 -17.98 -8.50
C SER A 52 0.24 -17.30 -8.71
N PRO A 53 1.34 -17.80 -8.10
CA PRO A 53 2.64 -17.16 -8.23
C PRO A 53 3.22 -17.26 -9.65
N PHE A 54 2.78 -18.23 -10.44
CA PHE A 54 3.20 -18.38 -11.84
C PHE A 54 2.62 -17.29 -12.76
N GLN A 55 1.53 -16.65 -12.35
CA GLN A 55 0.85 -15.62 -13.16
C GLN A 55 1.09 -14.21 -12.62
N HIS A 56 1.21 -14.07 -11.29
CA HIS A 56 1.24 -12.76 -10.61
C HIS A 56 2.58 -12.45 -9.94
N GLY A 57 3.53 -13.39 -9.94
CA GLY A 57 4.81 -13.25 -9.25
C GLY A 57 4.77 -13.84 -7.84
N GLU A 58 5.92 -13.80 -7.15
CA GLU A 58 6.02 -14.35 -5.79
C GLU A 58 5.12 -13.60 -4.78
N VAL A 59 4.72 -14.30 -3.73
CA VAL A 59 4.13 -13.68 -2.53
C VAL A 59 5.28 -13.36 -1.58
N PHE A 60 5.40 -12.11 -1.15
CA PHE A 60 6.39 -11.69 -0.17
C PHE A 60 5.80 -11.83 1.25
N VAL A 61 6.59 -12.38 2.18
CA VAL A 61 6.16 -12.56 3.58
C VAL A 61 7.00 -11.66 4.48
N THR A 62 6.33 -10.79 5.23
CA THR A 62 6.96 -9.87 6.19
C THR A 62 7.28 -10.56 7.52
N ASP A 63 8.11 -9.92 8.35
CA ASP A 63 8.50 -10.45 9.67
C ASP A 63 7.30 -10.64 10.63
N ASP A 64 6.22 -9.88 10.45
CA ASP A 64 4.95 -10.03 11.19
C ASP A 64 4.00 -11.08 10.60
N GLY A 65 4.45 -11.82 9.58
CA GLY A 65 3.75 -12.96 8.99
C GLY A 65 2.68 -12.60 7.96
N ALA A 66 2.67 -11.37 7.44
CA ALA A 66 1.73 -10.98 6.40
C ALA A 66 2.18 -11.47 5.03
N GLU A 67 1.26 -12.08 4.29
CA GLU A 67 1.39 -12.34 2.85
C GLU A 67 1.09 -11.04 2.10
N THR A 68 2.01 -10.60 1.24
CA THR A 68 2.00 -9.28 0.60
C THR A 68 2.52 -9.32 -0.83
N ASP A 69 2.30 -8.24 -1.56
CA ASP A 69 2.82 -8.06 -2.92
C ASP A 69 4.36 -8.03 -2.93
N LEU A 70 4.96 -8.53 -4.01
CA LEU A 70 6.41 -8.64 -4.17
C LEU A 70 7.17 -7.32 -4.08
N ASP A 71 6.49 -6.18 -4.31
CA ASP A 71 7.11 -4.86 -4.23
C ASP A 71 7.65 -4.56 -2.82
N LEU A 72 7.06 -5.11 -1.76
CA LEU A 72 7.61 -4.96 -0.41
C LEU A 72 9.01 -5.57 -0.29
N GLY A 73 9.27 -6.68 -0.98
CA GLY A 73 10.61 -7.24 -1.08
C GLY A 73 11.58 -6.29 -1.78
N HIS A 74 11.14 -5.53 -2.79
CA HIS A 74 11.99 -4.49 -3.38
C HIS A 74 12.30 -3.37 -2.39
N TYR A 75 11.31 -2.95 -1.59
CA TYR A 75 11.52 -1.92 -0.58
C TYR A 75 12.54 -2.36 0.46
N GLU A 76 12.42 -3.56 1.02
CA GLU A 76 13.38 -4.10 2.02
C GLU A 76 14.78 -4.39 1.44
N ARG A 77 14.89 -4.69 0.14
CA ARG A 77 16.19 -4.94 -0.51
C ARG A 77 16.96 -3.66 -0.82
N PHE A 78 16.26 -2.55 -1.08
CA PHE A 78 16.88 -1.27 -1.44
C PHE A 78 17.07 -0.35 -0.23
N THR A 79 16.24 -0.49 0.80
CA THR A 79 16.22 0.38 1.98
C THR A 79 16.46 -0.41 3.27
N SER A 80 16.66 0.29 4.38
CA SER A 80 16.89 -0.33 5.68
C SER A 80 15.62 -0.73 6.44
N ILE A 81 14.44 -0.48 5.87
CA ILE A 81 13.17 -0.70 6.55
C ILE A 81 12.84 -2.17 6.71
N ARG A 82 12.07 -2.48 7.76
CA ARG A 82 11.30 -3.71 7.87
C ARG A 82 9.84 -3.38 7.65
N THR A 83 9.27 -3.98 6.61
CA THR A 83 7.87 -3.81 6.26
C THR A 83 7.00 -4.73 7.11
N SER A 84 5.73 -4.37 7.20
CA SER A 84 4.71 -5.05 7.99
C SER A 84 3.44 -5.18 7.17
N GLN A 85 2.41 -5.82 7.72
CA GLN A 85 1.07 -5.83 7.13
C GLN A 85 0.55 -4.42 6.82
N ALA A 86 0.99 -3.37 7.53
CA ALA A 86 0.55 -2.00 7.27
C ALA A 86 1.14 -1.40 5.98
N ASN A 87 2.22 -1.98 5.45
CA ASN A 87 2.92 -1.49 4.27
C ASN A 87 2.33 -2.01 2.95
N ASN A 88 1.39 -2.96 2.98
CA ASN A 88 0.62 -3.39 1.82
C ASN A 88 -0.88 -3.25 2.09
N ALA A 89 -1.58 -2.55 1.20
CA ALA A 89 -3.01 -2.33 1.30
C ALA A 89 -3.67 -2.61 -0.04
N THR A 90 -4.72 -3.41 -0.02
CA THR A 90 -5.45 -3.83 -1.22
C THR A 90 -6.86 -3.23 -1.23
N THR A 91 -7.46 -3.06 -2.40
CA THR A 91 -8.89 -2.72 -2.50
C THR A 91 -9.73 -3.72 -1.71
N GLY A 92 -9.43 -5.02 -1.82
CA GLY A 92 -10.09 -6.08 -1.06
C GLY A 92 -10.12 -5.83 0.45
N ARG A 93 -8.95 -5.53 1.03
CA ARG A 93 -8.81 -5.27 2.47
C ARG A 93 -9.53 -4.00 2.91
N ILE A 94 -9.41 -2.92 2.13
CA ILE A 94 -10.09 -1.65 2.42
C ILE A 94 -11.61 -1.84 2.44
N TYR A 95 -12.17 -2.49 1.41
CA TYR A 95 -13.60 -2.75 1.35
C TYR A 95 -14.05 -3.70 2.46
N ASN A 96 -13.29 -4.76 2.74
CA ASN A 96 -13.58 -5.69 3.83
C ASN A 96 -13.64 -4.98 5.18
N ASN A 97 -12.70 -4.08 5.47
CA ASN A 97 -12.68 -3.30 6.71
C ASN A 97 -13.93 -2.41 6.84
N VAL A 98 -14.27 -1.67 5.77
CA VAL A 98 -15.43 -0.77 5.77
C VAL A 98 -16.74 -1.55 5.91
N ILE A 99 -16.91 -2.65 5.17
CA ILE A 99 -18.09 -3.51 5.29
C ILE A 99 -18.18 -4.10 6.70
N THR A 100 -17.06 -4.52 7.28
CA THR A 100 -17.04 -5.06 8.65
C THR A 100 -17.45 -4.01 9.69
N LYS A 101 -16.92 -2.78 9.59
CA LYS A 101 -17.31 -1.65 10.46
C LYS A 101 -18.81 -1.33 10.32
N GLU A 102 -19.31 -1.36 9.09
CA GLU A 102 -20.72 -1.15 8.80
C GLU A 102 -21.62 -2.20 9.44
N ARG A 103 -21.29 -3.49 9.28
CA ARG A 103 -22.04 -4.59 9.92
C ARG A 103 -22.00 -4.56 11.45
N ARG A 104 -20.96 -3.97 12.05
CA ARG A 104 -20.86 -3.74 13.51
C ARG A 104 -21.69 -2.53 13.98
N GLY A 105 -22.15 -1.68 13.08
CA GLY A 105 -22.92 -0.47 13.38
C GLY A 105 -22.05 0.78 13.62
N ASP A 106 -20.77 0.76 13.27
CA ASP A 106 -19.85 1.88 13.51
C ASP A 106 -20.23 3.17 12.76
N TYR A 107 -21.00 3.05 11.67
CA TYR A 107 -21.51 4.19 10.90
C TYR A 107 -22.91 4.66 11.35
N LEU A 108 -23.41 4.18 12.50
CA LEU A 108 -24.58 4.73 13.18
C LEU A 108 -25.86 4.83 12.32
N GLY A 109 -26.04 3.91 11.37
CA GLY A 109 -27.20 3.85 10.48
C GLY A 109 -27.11 4.74 9.23
N GLU A 110 -25.97 5.40 8.99
CA GLU A 110 -25.73 6.16 7.76
C GLU A 110 -25.55 5.25 6.54
N THR A 111 -25.82 5.80 5.35
CA THR A 111 -25.50 5.11 4.09
C THR A 111 -23.99 5.14 3.88
N VAL A 112 -23.37 3.96 3.80
CA VAL A 112 -21.94 3.83 3.49
C VAL A 112 -21.71 3.98 1.99
N GLN A 113 -20.69 4.75 1.63
CA GLN A 113 -20.41 5.23 0.27
C GLN A 113 -18.90 5.23 -0.02
N VAL A 114 -18.53 5.18 -1.30
CA VAL A 114 -17.11 5.30 -1.74
C VAL A 114 -16.48 6.59 -1.21
N VAL A 115 -17.18 7.71 -1.40
CA VAL A 115 -16.84 8.98 -0.77
C VAL A 115 -17.92 9.30 0.27
N PRO A 116 -17.59 9.50 1.56
CA PRO A 116 -16.24 9.60 2.11
C PRO A 116 -15.69 8.29 2.70
N HIS A 117 -16.47 7.23 2.86
CA HIS A 117 -16.10 6.11 3.77
C HIS A 117 -14.91 5.30 3.27
N ILE A 118 -14.92 4.86 2.01
CA ILE A 118 -13.79 4.12 1.42
C ILE A 118 -12.56 5.04 1.33
N THR A 119 -12.72 6.26 0.82
CA THR A 119 -11.60 7.23 0.75
C THR A 119 -11.04 7.62 2.13
N ASN A 120 -11.85 7.62 3.18
CA ASN A 120 -11.40 7.82 4.55
C ASN A 120 -10.60 6.63 5.06
N GLU A 121 -11.05 5.40 4.79
CA GLU A 121 -10.28 4.19 5.12
C GLU A 121 -8.92 4.20 4.42
N ILE A 122 -8.86 4.53 3.11
CA ILE A 122 -7.61 4.66 2.36
C ILE A 122 -6.69 5.70 3.03
N LYS A 123 -7.22 6.89 3.35
CA LYS A 123 -6.44 7.93 4.05
C LYS A 123 -5.94 7.49 5.43
N GLN A 124 -6.73 6.72 6.17
CA GLN A 124 -6.34 6.18 7.48
C GLN A 124 -5.21 5.16 7.32
N THR A 125 -5.33 4.25 6.35
CA THR A 125 -4.30 3.27 6.01
C THR A 125 -2.99 3.92 5.56
N ILE A 126 -3.05 4.99 4.77
CA ILE A 126 -1.83 5.73 4.37
C ILE A 126 -1.14 6.38 5.57
N LYS A 127 -1.93 6.91 6.51
CA LYS A 127 -1.38 7.58 7.69
C LYS A 127 -0.84 6.62 8.74
N SER A 128 -1.28 5.35 8.77
CA SER A 128 -0.91 4.39 9.81
C SER A 128 0.58 4.08 9.83
N VAL A 129 1.25 4.14 8.67
CA VAL A 129 2.70 3.90 8.53
C VAL A 129 3.55 5.13 8.78
N SER A 130 2.96 6.30 9.00
CA SER A 130 3.70 7.58 9.01
C SER A 130 4.42 7.93 10.31
N ASN A 131 4.18 7.15 11.38
CA ASN A 131 4.77 7.41 12.69
C ASN A 131 6.29 7.17 12.64
N ASP A 132 7.06 8.07 13.26
CA ASP A 132 8.53 7.98 13.39
C ASP A 132 9.35 8.09 12.10
N PHE A 133 8.72 8.36 10.96
CA PHE A 133 9.38 8.60 9.67
C PHE A 133 9.33 10.07 9.25
N ASP A 134 10.37 10.51 8.53
CA ASP A 134 10.43 11.83 7.91
C ASP A 134 9.68 11.84 6.57
N VAL A 135 9.74 10.73 5.83
CA VAL A 135 9.10 10.57 4.51
C VAL A 135 8.39 9.23 4.39
N VAL A 136 7.15 9.25 3.90
CA VAL A 136 6.39 8.08 3.47
C VAL A 136 6.29 8.12 1.94
N ILE A 137 6.80 7.09 1.27
CA ILE A 137 6.60 6.91 -0.17
C ILE A 137 5.41 5.98 -0.34
N VAL A 138 4.37 6.48 -1.00
CA VAL A 138 3.13 5.76 -1.25
C VAL A 138 3.08 5.43 -2.74
N GLU A 139 3.29 4.17 -3.07
CA GLU A 139 3.12 3.68 -4.43
C GLU A 139 1.66 3.30 -4.67
N ILE A 140 1.07 3.94 -5.69
CA ILE A 140 -0.29 3.65 -6.14
C ILE A 140 -0.18 2.71 -7.36
N GLY A 141 -0.67 1.49 -7.18
CA GLY A 141 -0.80 0.49 -8.23
C GLY A 141 -1.79 0.91 -9.33
N GLY A 142 -1.91 0.07 -10.36
CA GLY A 142 -2.74 0.39 -11.52
C GLY A 142 -2.14 1.46 -12.44
N THR A 143 -2.99 1.98 -13.32
CA THR A 143 -2.65 3.03 -14.29
C THR A 143 -3.64 4.18 -14.18
N ILE A 144 -3.15 5.41 -14.21
CA ILE A 144 -3.99 6.61 -14.20
C ILE A 144 -4.98 6.54 -15.37
N GLY A 145 -6.27 6.68 -15.04
CA GLY A 145 -7.38 6.65 -16.00
C GLY A 145 -8.23 5.40 -15.91
N ASP A 146 -7.74 4.35 -15.25
CA ASP A 146 -8.50 3.13 -14.99
C ASP A 146 -9.50 3.34 -13.83
N ILE A 147 -10.51 2.46 -13.75
CA ILE A 147 -11.60 2.55 -12.75
C ILE A 147 -11.12 2.11 -11.35
N GLU A 148 -10.22 1.14 -11.31
CA GLU A 148 -9.72 0.47 -10.09
C GLU A 148 -8.91 1.39 -9.17
#